data_AF-A0A1C4YK56-F1
#
_entry.id   AF-A0A1C4YK56-F1
#
_cell.length_a   1.000
_cell.length_b   1.000
_cell.length_c   1.000
_cell.angle_alpha   90.00
_cell.angle_beta   90.00
_cell.angle_gamma   90.00
#
_symmetry.space_group_name_H-M   'P 1'
#
loop_
_entity.id
_entity.type
_entity.pdbx_description
1 polymer ?
#
loop_
_entity_poly.entity_id
_entity_poly.type
_entity_poly.pdbx_seq_one_letter_code
_entity_poly.pdbx_strand_id
1 'polypeptide(L)'
;MAGELLVRVHLDWTGPEHYEHGRSRPCRVCDTPTQMRDGRGEACHQSCAEDELARELLGTGRARIADERVPAPAQLTNNRRPAPSGGTR
;
A
#
# COMPACT_ATOMS: atom_id res chain seq x y z
N MET A 1 -13.62 2.64 19.30
CA MET A 1 -13.38 3.72 18.32
C MET A 1 -12.53 3.14 17.21
N ALA A 2 -12.97 3.21 15.95
CA ALA A 2 -12.14 2.82 14.81
C ALA A 2 -11.29 4.02 14.38
N GLY A 3 -9.98 3.84 14.23
CA GLY A 3 -9.11 4.86 13.64
C GLY A 3 -9.13 4.74 12.11
N GLU A 4 -9.13 5.88 11.41
CA GLU A 4 -8.99 5.94 9.96
C GLU A 4 -7.56 6.37 9.59
N LEU A 5 -6.97 5.68 8.62
CA LEU A 5 -5.68 6.05 8.03
C LEU A 5 -5.92 6.66 6.65
N LEU A 6 -5.52 7.91 6.48
CA LEU A 6 -5.56 8.62 5.21
C LEU A 6 -4.13 8.83 4.69
N VAL A 7 -3.90 8.49 3.42
CA VAL A 7 -2.64 8.74 2.71
C VAL A 7 -2.91 9.74 1.60
N ARG A 8 -2.12 10.81 1.56
CA ARG A 8 -2.14 11.83 0.51
C ARG A 8 -0.76 11.92 -0.10
N VAL A 9 -0.70 11.94 -1.43
CA VAL A 9 0.54 12.07 -2.19
C VAL A 9 0.45 13.36 -2.97
N HIS A 10 1.55 14.11 -2.98
CA HIS A 10 1.68 15.27 -3.86
C HIS A 10 2.94 15.08 -4.69
N LEU A 11 2.75 14.96 -6.01
CA LEU A 11 3.84 14.81 -6.95
C LEU A 11 4.35 16.19 -7.37
N ASP A 12 5.68 16.32 -7.49
CA ASP A 12 6.24 17.47 -8.18
C ASP A 12 6.09 17.25 -9.69
N TRP A 13 5.26 18.10 -10.30
CA TRP A 13 4.95 18.10 -11.74
C TRP A 13 5.32 19.42 -12.41
N THR A 14 6.23 20.16 -11.78
CA THR A 14 6.70 21.45 -12.31
C THR A 14 7.63 21.30 -13.51
N GLY A 15 8.18 20.10 -13.73
CA GLY A 15 9.03 19.78 -14.87
C GLY A 15 8.30 19.88 -16.23
N PRO A 16 8.95 20.42 -17.28
CA PRO A 16 8.33 20.57 -18.60
C PRO A 16 7.99 19.23 -19.28
N GLU A 17 8.61 18.13 -18.86
CA GLU A 17 8.30 16.77 -19.32
C GLU A 17 6.86 16.33 -19.01
N HIS A 18 6.21 16.98 -18.04
CA HIS A 18 4.86 16.63 -17.60
C HIS A 18 3.74 17.27 -18.43
N TYR A 19 4.06 18.12 -19.41
CA TYR A 19 3.06 18.79 -20.24
C TYR A 19 3.42 18.73 -21.73
N GLU A 20 2.59 18.05 -22.53
CA GLU A 20 2.75 17.97 -23.99
C GLU A 20 1.71 18.88 -24.67
N HIS A 21 2.15 20.09 -25.03
CA HIS A 21 1.27 21.10 -25.64
C HIS A 21 0.63 20.62 -26.95
N GLY A 22 -0.68 20.82 -27.08
CA GLY A 22 -1.44 20.56 -28.30
C GLY A 22 -1.67 19.06 -28.58
N ARG A 23 -1.27 18.17 -27.67
CA ARG A 23 -1.42 16.72 -27.83
C ARG A 23 -2.15 16.11 -26.65
N SER A 24 -3.48 16.12 -26.77
CA SER A 24 -4.35 15.43 -25.82
C SER A 24 -4.42 13.94 -26.13
N ARG A 25 -4.28 13.12 -25.09
CA ARG A 25 -4.41 11.65 -25.12
C ARG A 25 -5.31 11.21 -23.95
N PRO A 26 -6.01 10.07 -24.04
CA PRO A 26 -6.80 9.56 -22.91
C PRO A 26 -5.89 9.29 -21.71
N CYS A 27 -6.29 9.75 -20.53
CA CYS A 27 -5.61 9.43 -19.28
C CYS A 27 -5.65 7.91 -19.03
N ARG A 28 -4.51 7.29 -18.74
CA ARG A 28 -4.39 5.84 -18.50
C ARG A 28 -5.19 5.32 -17.28
N VAL A 29 -5.71 6.22 -16.45
CA VAL A 29 -6.44 5.89 -15.21
C VAL A 29 -7.95 6.13 -15.35
N CYS A 30 -8.36 7.24 -15.98
CA CYS A 30 -9.76 7.66 -16.01
C CYS A 30 -10.31 7.88 -17.43
N ASP A 31 -9.51 7.59 -18.46
CA ASP A 31 -9.80 7.75 -19.90
C ASP A 31 -10.14 9.16 -20.37
N THR A 32 -10.25 10.13 -19.45
CA THR A 32 -10.56 11.52 -19.78
C THR A 32 -9.35 12.16 -20.48
N PRO A 33 -9.56 12.97 -21.55
CA PRO A 33 -8.46 13.57 -22.29
C PRO A 33 -7.54 14.44 -21.41
N THR A 34 -6.23 14.32 -21.62
CA THR A 34 -5.21 15.09 -20.90
C THR A 34 -4.00 15.42 -21.77
N GLN A 35 -3.46 16.63 -21.56
CA GLN A 35 -2.15 17.04 -22.11
C GLN A 35 -1.00 16.70 -21.16
N MET A 36 -1.30 16.19 -19.96
CA MET A 36 -0.32 15.88 -18.94
C MET A 36 0.35 14.52 -19.16
N ARG A 37 1.59 14.37 -18.68
CA ARG A 37 2.39 13.14 -18.76
C ARG A 37 2.94 12.77 -17.38
N ASP A 38 2.87 11.49 -17.03
CA ASP A 38 3.50 10.99 -15.81
C ASP A 38 5.03 10.86 -15.97
N GLY A 39 5.73 10.43 -14.92
CA GLY A 39 7.18 10.26 -14.93
C GLY A 39 7.71 9.21 -15.92
N ARG A 40 6.83 8.46 -16.61
CA ARG A 40 7.17 7.52 -17.68
C ARG A 40 6.83 8.06 -19.07
N GLY A 41 6.27 9.27 -19.16
CA GLY A 41 5.81 9.87 -20.41
C GLY A 41 4.43 9.38 -20.86
N GLU A 42 3.68 8.67 -20.01
CA GLU A 42 2.34 8.19 -20.33
C GLU A 42 1.29 9.25 -20.01
N ALA A 43 0.18 9.28 -20.77
CA ALA A 43 -0.87 10.27 -20.56
C ALA A 43 -1.61 10.01 -19.23
N CYS A 44 -1.52 10.94 -18.28
CA CYS A 44 -2.13 10.80 -16.96
C CYS A 44 -2.43 12.19 -16.35
N HIS A 45 -3.47 12.35 -15.55
CA HIS A 45 -3.68 13.56 -14.72
C HIS A 45 -2.90 13.47 -13.40
N GLN A 46 -2.62 14.61 -12.77
CA GLN A 46 -1.77 14.67 -11.56
C GLN A 46 -2.44 13.93 -10.43
N SER A 47 -3.69 14.31 -10.20
CA SER A 47 -4.57 13.70 -9.22
C SER A 47 -4.73 12.20 -9.46
N CYS A 48 -4.79 11.75 -10.72
CA CYS A 48 -4.89 10.32 -11.02
C CYS A 48 -3.62 9.57 -10.62
N ALA A 49 -2.43 10.10 -10.95
CA ALA A 49 -1.16 9.50 -10.55
C ALA A 49 -0.95 9.54 -9.01
N GLU A 50 -1.32 10.65 -8.38
CA GLU A 50 -1.29 10.82 -6.91
C GLU A 50 -2.22 9.83 -6.21
N ASP A 51 -3.44 9.64 -6.71
CA ASP A 51 -4.42 8.69 -6.17
C ASP A 51 -3.94 7.23 -6.30
N GLU A 52 -3.34 6.86 -7.42
CA GLU A 52 -2.76 5.53 -7.60
C GLU A 52 -1.65 5.26 -6.58
N LEU A 53 -0.69 6.19 -6.44
CA LEU A 53 0.37 6.07 -5.43
C LEU A 53 -0.20 6.04 -4.01
N ALA A 54 -1.22 6.85 -3.71
CA ALA A 54 -1.85 6.85 -2.41
C ALA A 54 -2.49 5.49 -2.09
N ARG A 55 -3.16 4.86 -3.06
CA ARG A 55 -3.74 3.51 -2.92
C ARG A 55 -2.65 2.45 -2.70
N GLU A 56 -1.57 2.51 -3.46
CA GLU A 56 -0.44 1.58 -3.34
C GLU A 56 0.24 1.69 -1.96
N LEU A 57 0.54 2.90 -1.52
CA LEU A 57 1.16 3.18 -0.23
C LEU A 57 0.25 2.78 0.93
N LEU A 58 -1.05 3.06 0.84
CA LEU A 58 -2.03 2.64 1.84
C LEU A 58 -2.12 1.11 1.92
N GLY A 59 -2.17 0.41 0.79
CA GLY A 59 -2.19 -1.05 0.74
C GLY A 59 -0.93 -1.67 1.35
N THR A 60 0.24 -1.19 0.92
CA THR A 60 1.54 -1.63 1.46
C THR A 60 1.69 -1.33 2.95
N GLY A 61 1.26 -0.14 3.38
CA GLY A 61 1.27 0.26 4.78
C GLY A 61 0.38 -0.64 5.64
N ARG A 62 -0.87 -0.89 5.21
CA ARG A 62 -1.80 -1.81 5.89
C ARG A 62 -1.22 -3.22 6.02
N ALA A 63 -0.53 -3.73 5.00
CA ALA A 63 0.10 -5.05 5.06
C ALA A 63 1.29 -5.13 6.04
N ARG A 64 1.90 -3.98 6.39
CA ARG A 64 3.06 -3.90 7.30
C ARG A 64 2.70 -3.52 8.73
N ILE A 65 1.51 -2.96 8.97
CA ILE A 65 1.06 -2.59 10.31
C ILE A 65 0.67 -3.86 11.08
N ALA A 66 1.47 -4.21 12.09
CA ALA A 66 1.11 -5.20 13.11
C ALA A 66 0.48 -4.51 14.31
N ASP A 67 -0.66 -5.00 14.79
CA ASP A 67 -1.21 -4.55 16.09
C ASP A 67 -0.53 -5.33 17.22
N GLU A 68 0.56 -4.79 17.75
CA GLU A 68 1.32 -5.39 18.86
C GLU A 68 0.54 -5.42 20.19
N ARG A 69 -0.59 -4.71 20.28
CA ARG A 69 -1.45 -4.71 21.48
C ARG A 69 -2.34 -5.94 21.55
N VAL A 70 -2.55 -6.63 20.43
CA VAL A 70 -3.09 -7.98 20.43
C VAL A 70 -1.91 -8.91 20.74
N PRO A 71 -1.86 -9.60 21.89
CA PRO A 71 -0.77 -10.52 22.14
C PRO A 71 -0.72 -11.53 20.99
N ALA A 72 0.41 -11.58 20.28
CA ALA A 72 0.67 -12.61 19.29
C ALA A 72 0.29 -13.96 19.93
N PRO A 73 -0.49 -14.82 19.25
CA PRO A 73 -0.95 -16.05 19.85
C PRO A 73 0.28 -16.78 20.37
N ALA A 74 0.37 -16.91 21.70
CA ALA A 74 1.43 -17.65 22.34
C ALA A 74 1.47 -19.01 21.66
N GLN A 75 2.62 -19.36 21.07
CA GLN A 75 2.81 -20.64 20.39
C GLN A 75 2.36 -21.75 21.34
N LEU A 76 1.15 -22.24 21.12
CA LEU A 76 0.54 -23.26 21.95
C LEU A 76 1.26 -24.56 21.60
N THR A 77 1.85 -25.15 22.64
CA THR A 77 2.23 -26.56 22.79
C THR A 77 3.67 -26.96 22.46
N ASN A 78 4.60 -26.52 23.30
CA ASN A 78 5.70 -27.40 23.73
C ASN A 78 5.51 -27.80 25.20
N ASN A 79 4.49 -28.61 25.46
CA ASN A 79 4.34 -29.34 26.71
C ASN A 79 4.09 -30.83 26.42
N ARG A 80 5.12 -31.54 25.94
CA ARG A 80 5.25 -32.97 26.23
C ARG A 80 6.07 -33.12 27.50
N ARG A 81 5.37 -33.23 28.63
CA ARG A 81 5.93 -33.75 29.86
C ARG A 81 6.28 -35.23 29.62
N PRO A 82 7.52 -35.69 29.81
CA PRO A 82 7.76 -37.13 29.87
C PRO A 82 7.05 -37.69 31.11
N ALA A 83 6.30 -38.78 30.92
CA ALA A 83 5.60 -39.48 31.98
C ALA A 83 6.60 -39.99 33.03
N PRO A 84 6.28 -39.95 34.35
CA PRO A 84 7.09 -40.64 35.34
C PRO A 84 6.87 -42.15 35.18
N SER A 85 7.95 -42.88 34.90
CA SER A 85 7.96 -44.35 34.96
C SER A 85 7.83 -44.81 36.42
N GLY A 86 6.60 -44.97 36.87
CA GLY A 86 6.25 -45.61 38.13
C GLY A 86 6.29 -47.15 38.00
N GLY A 87 7.37 -47.74 38.50
CA GLY A 87 7.49 -48.98 39.28
C GLY A 87 6.64 -50.24 39.00
N THR A 88 7.32 -51.38 38.90
CA THR A 88 7.15 -52.67 39.64
C THR A 88 8.12 -53.67 38.98
N ARG A 89 8.87 -54.53 39.66
CA ARG A 89 8.65 -55.36 40.85
C ARG A 89 10.01 -55.79 41.41
#